data_AF-A0A969M7N0-F1
#
_entry.id   AF-A0A969M7N0-F1
#
_cell.length_a   1.000
_cell.length_b   1.000
_cell.length_c   1.000
_cell.angle_alpha   90.00
_cell.angle_beta   90.00
_cell.angle_gamma   90.00
#
_symmetry.space_group_name_H-M   'P 1'
#
loop_
_entity.id
_entity.type
_entity.pdbx_description
1 polymer ?
#
loop_
_entity_poly.entity_id
_entity_poly.type
_entity_poly.pdbx_seq_one_letter_code
_entity_poly.pdbx_strand_id
1 'polypeptide(L)'
;MTRRPREHGLQVGGGLADHGERLPFRVACVRAADAASLPEENLLAAFRFGDDRPGNGGNDRLHPHEIGVSLPQAGGEALIEAWISNRSVDRQWIDGVAVACDGNVLIAHVAIEDDAAAMGLEAATRSAYQAVARAVVGCGYRSL
;
A
#
# COMPACT_ATOMS: atom_id res chain seq x y z
N MET A 1 -6.25 35.98 -37.64
CA MET A 1 -7.34 35.15 -37.08
C MET A 1 -6.83 33.73 -36.97
N THR A 2 -6.39 33.33 -35.77
CA THR A 2 -5.77 32.01 -35.55
C THR A 2 -6.50 31.36 -34.39
N ARG A 3 -7.27 30.30 -34.70
CA ARG A 3 -8.09 29.54 -33.74
C ARG A 3 -7.18 28.79 -32.75
N ARG A 4 -7.38 28.99 -31.45
CA ARG A 4 -6.81 28.12 -30.41
C ARG A 4 -7.59 26.79 -30.39
N PRO A 5 -6.95 25.62 -30.23
CA PRO A 5 -7.67 24.39 -29.91
C PRO A 5 -8.06 24.39 -28.43
N ARG A 6 -9.31 23.96 -28.17
CA ARG A 6 -9.88 23.71 -26.85
C ARG A 6 -9.48 22.30 -26.39
N GLU A 7 -9.07 22.24 -25.12
CA GLU A 7 -9.36 21.24 -24.07
C GLU A 7 -9.27 19.73 -24.38
N HIS A 8 -8.52 19.02 -23.53
CA HIS A 8 -9.03 17.84 -22.81
C HIS A 8 -8.39 17.78 -21.42
N GLY A 9 -9.10 18.33 -20.42
CA GLY A 9 -8.88 17.98 -19.03
C GLY A 9 -9.40 16.57 -18.81
N LEU A 10 -8.52 15.66 -18.38
CA LEU A 10 -8.91 14.30 -18.00
C LEU A 10 -9.59 14.38 -16.62
N GLN A 11 -10.91 14.60 -16.62
CA GLN A 11 -11.75 14.28 -15.46
C GLN A 11 -11.85 12.76 -15.38
N VAL A 12 -11.12 12.14 -14.44
CA VAL A 12 -11.39 10.77 -14.04
C VAL A 12 -12.44 10.82 -12.93
N GLY A 13 -13.71 10.77 -13.34
CA GLY A 13 -14.86 10.59 -12.47
C GLY A 13 -15.57 9.29 -12.81
N GLY A 14 -15.75 8.44 -11.81
CA GLY A 14 -16.56 7.21 -11.86
C GLY A 14 -15.95 6.16 -10.93
N GLY A 15 -16.60 5.67 -9.88
CA GLY A 15 -17.96 5.82 -9.40
C GLY A 15 -18.15 4.76 -8.31
N LEU A 16 -18.05 5.17 -7.05
CA LEU A 16 -18.47 4.38 -5.89
C LEU A 16 -19.40 5.31 -5.10
N ALA A 17 -20.57 4.79 -4.75
CA ALA A 17 -21.73 5.52 -4.26
C ALA A 17 -21.40 6.71 -3.35
N ASP A 18 -21.97 7.88 -3.68
CA ASP A 18 -22.10 9.05 -2.82
C ASP A 18 -23.08 8.72 -1.68
N HIS A 19 -22.60 7.95 -0.72
CA HIS A 19 -23.10 8.02 0.65
C HIS A 19 -22.28 9.13 1.30
N GLY A 20 -22.93 10.20 1.74
CA GLY A 20 -22.32 11.45 2.22
C GLY A 20 -21.37 11.38 3.43
N GLU A 21 -20.78 10.22 3.73
CA GLU A 21 -19.64 10.07 4.61
C GLU A 21 -18.35 9.98 3.79
N ARG A 22 -17.52 11.02 3.94
CA ARG A 22 -16.17 11.04 3.38
C ARG A 22 -15.36 9.91 4.01
N LEU A 23 -14.88 8.96 3.20
CA LEU A 23 -14.02 7.87 3.67
C LEU A 23 -12.83 8.43 4.50
N PRO A 24 -12.37 7.71 5.55
CA PRO A 24 -11.29 8.19 6.42
C PRO A 24 -9.92 8.24 5.72
N PHE A 25 -9.84 7.73 4.50
CA PHE A 25 -8.67 7.69 3.63
C PHE A 25 -9.08 7.88 2.17
N ARG A 26 -8.09 8.06 1.29
CA ARG A 26 -8.24 8.04 -0.16
C ARG A 26 -7.19 7.12 -0.79
N VAL A 27 -7.48 6.62 -1.98
CA VAL A 27 -6.52 5.90 -2.82
C VAL A 27 -6.18 6.76 -4.04
N ALA A 28 -4.91 6.86 -4.36
CA ALA A 28 -4.41 7.59 -5.52
C ALA A 28 -3.46 6.71 -6.33
N CYS A 29 -3.56 6.80 -7.66
CA CYS A 29 -2.56 6.27 -8.55
C CYS A 29 -1.60 7.40 -8.91
N VAL A 30 -0.32 7.25 -8.56
CA VAL A 30 0.72 8.26 -8.83
C VAL A 30 1.85 7.65 -9.63
N ARG A 31 2.54 8.45 -10.42
CA ARG A 31 3.75 8.00 -11.10
C ARG A 31 4.83 7.74 -10.06
N ALA A 32 5.63 6.70 -10.26
CA ALA A 32 6.75 6.39 -9.37
C ALA A 32 7.75 7.55 -9.23
N ALA A 33 7.92 8.35 -10.29
CA ALA A 33 8.75 9.55 -10.27
C ALA A 33 8.22 10.65 -9.32
N ASP A 34 6.91 10.67 -9.07
CA ASP A 34 6.24 11.67 -8.23
C ASP A 34 6.08 11.20 -6.78
N ALA A 35 6.55 9.99 -6.44
CA ALA A 35 6.34 9.36 -5.12
C ALA A 35 6.84 10.22 -3.94
N ALA A 36 7.95 10.94 -4.13
CA ALA A 36 8.52 11.83 -3.12
C ALA A 36 7.63 13.02 -2.75
N SER A 37 6.57 13.28 -3.53
CA SER A 37 5.57 14.32 -3.24
C SER A 37 4.38 13.83 -2.42
N LEU A 38 4.32 12.53 -2.11
CA LEU A 38 3.25 11.99 -1.26
C LEU A 38 3.39 12.52 0.18
N PRO A 39 2.27 12.78 0.88
CA PRO A 39 2.30 13.25 2.26
C PRO A 39 2.71 12.10 3.19
N GLU A 40 4.00 12.03 3.52
CA GLU A 40 4.58 10.91 4.27
C GLU A 40 3.89 10.72 5.62
N GLU A 41 3.52 11.76 6.35
CA GLU A 41 2.85 11.66 7.64
C GLU A 41 1.45 11.02 7.58
N ASN A 42 0.82 11.02 6.40
CA ASN A 42 -0.53 10.48 6.18
C ASN A 42 -0.54 9.16 5.38
N LEU A 43 0.62 8.69 4.91
CA LEU A 43 0.70 7.54 4.02
C LEU A 43 0.50 6.23 4.80
N LEU A 44 -0.63 5.55 4.57
CA LEU A 44 -0.90 4.22 5.12
C LEU A 44 -0.10 3.14 4.38
N ALA A 45 -0.08 3.21 3.04
CA ALA A 45 0.72 2.33 2.21
C ALA A 45 1.02 2.94 0.83
N ALA A 46 2.13 2.52 0.23
CA ALA A 46 2.51 2.75 -1.15
C ALA A 46 2.86 1.39 -1.79
N PHE A 47 1.98 0.90 -2.64
CA PHE A 47 2.20 -0.34 -3.39
C PHE A 47 2.97 -0.04 -4.67
N ARG A 48 4.16 -0.63 -4.79
CA ARG A 48 5.01 -0.55 -5.96
C ARG A 48 4.93 -1.88 -6.69
N PHE A 49 4.46 -1.84 -7.93
CA PHE A 49 4.36 -3.03 -8.77
C PHE A 49 5.49 -3.03 -9.79
N GLY A 50 6.01 -4.21 -10.10
CA GLY A 50 7.04 -4.40 -11.10
C GLY A 50 7.60 -5.81 -11.06
N ASP A 51 8.56 -6.10 -11.92
CA ASP A 51 9.25 -7.39 -11.96
C ASP A 51 10.24 -7.53 -10.80
N ASP A 52 10.85 -6.42 -10.39
CA ASP A 52 11.75 -6.34 -9.26
C ASP A 52 10.94 -6.06 -7.98
N ARG A 53 10.89 -7.05 -7.08
CA ARG A 53 10.49 -6.83 -5.70
C ARG A 53 11.60 -5.99 -5.06
N PRO A 54 11.39 -4.73 -4.63
CA PRO A 54 12.35 -4.09 -3.74
C PRO A 54 12.53 -5.03 -2.54
N GLY A 55 13.79 -5.37 -2.25
CA GLY A 55 14.13 -6.54 -1.42
C GLY A 55 13.42 -6.52 -0.08
N ASN A 56 12.48 -7.44 0.11
CA ASN A 56 11.87 -7.70 1.42
C ASN A 56 12.77 -8.57 2.32
N GLY A 57 13.91 -9.05 1.79
CA GLY A 57 14.80 -10.03 2.41
C GLY A 57 16.26 -9.59 2.62
N GLY A 58 16.52 -8.28 2.79
CA GLY A 58 17.86 -7.74 3.09
C GLY A 58 17.84 -6.72 4.23
N ASN A 59 19.01 -6.38 4.78
CA ASN A 59 19.18 -5.39 5.87
C ASN A 59 18.58 -4.00 5.58
N ASP A 60 18.12 -3.74 4.35
CA ASP A 60 17.31 -2.59 3.97
C ASP A 60 15.83 -2.95 4.11
N ARG A 61 15.34 -3.07 5.36
CA ARG A 61 13.90 -3.15 5.61
C ARG A 61 13.27 -1.90 4.99
N LEU A 62 12.44 -2.10 3.95
CA LEU A 62 11.58 -1.05 3.43
C LEU A 62 10.82 -0.40 4.57
N HIS A 63 10.53 0.90 4.42
CA HIS A 63 9.70 1.60 5.39
C HIS A 63 8.38 0.83 5.57
N PRO A 64 7.78 0.76 6.78
CA PRO A 64 6.59 -0.06 7.05
C PRO A 64 5.36 0.20 6.16
N HIS A 65 5.39 1.25 5.34
CA HIS A 65 4.34 1.62 4.41
C HIS A 65 4.68 1.31 2.95
N GLU A 66 5.91 0.94 2.59
CA GLU A 66 6.28 0.60 1.21
C GLU A 66 6.12 -0.89 0.95
N ILE A 67 5.33 -1.23 -0.07
CA ILE A 67 4.96 -2.62 -0.36
C ILE A 67 5.37 -2.96 -1.79
N GLY A 68 6.36 -3.83 -1.94
CA GLY A 68 6.77 -4.39 -3.23
C GLY A 68 5.90 -5.57 -3.65
N VAL A 69 5.23 -5.46 -4.80
CA VAL A 69 4.40 -6.52 -5.38
C VAL A 69 4.96 -6.93 -6.74
N SER A 70 5.37 -8.19 -6.87
CA SER A 70 5.84 -8.75 -8.13
C SER A 70 4.68 -8.96 -9.09
N LEU A 71 4.28 -7.89 -9.78
CA LEU A 71 3.20 -7.86 -10.75
C LEU A 71 3.60 -6.91 -11.89
N PRO A 72 3.82 -7.42 -13.11
CA PRO A 72 4.18 -6.59 -14.25
C PRO A 72 3.11 -5.52 -14.53
N GLN A 73 3.58 -4.31 -14.86
CA GLN A 73 2.70 -3.21 -15.27
C GLN A 73 2.68 -3.08 -16.79
N ALA A 74 1.50 -2.83 -17.34
CA ALA A 74 1.34 -2.46 -18.74
C ALA A 74 1.53 -0.94 -18.91
N GLY A 75 2.25 -0.52 -19.95
CA GLY A 75 2.54 0.88 -20.22
C GLY A 75 4.01 1.25 -20.02
N GLY A 76 4.38 2.49 -20.34
CA GLY A 76 5.77 2.96 -20.28
C GLY A 76 6.15 3.67 -18.98
N GLU A 77 5.17 3.95 -18.11
CA GLU A 77 5.38 4.69 -16.86
C GLU A 77 5.03 3.79 -15.66
N ALA A 78 5.96 3.65 -14.73
CA ALA A 78 5.71 2.91 -13.49
C ALA A 78 4.75 3.69 -12.58
N LEU A 79 3.75 2.98 -12.05
CA LEU A 79 2.71 3.55 -11.18
C LEU A 79 2.81 2.97 -9.77
N ILE A 80 2.43 3.79 -8.80
CA ILE A 80 2.29 3.45 -7.39
C ILE A 80 0.83 3.65 -6.98
N GLU A 81 0.28 2.68 -6.27
CA GLU A 81 -0.99 2.84 -5.58
C GLU A 81 -0.73 3.33 -4.15
N ALA A 82 -1.12 4.57 -3.86
CA ALA A 82 -0.92 5.20 -2.57
C ALA A 82 -2.23 5.27 -1.78
N TRP A 83 -2.23 4.70 -0.58
CA TRP A 83 -3.32 4.77 0.39
C TRP A 83 -2.99 5.86 1.40
N ILE A 84 -3.80 6.92 1.42
CA ILE A 84 -3.50 8.15 2.16
C ILE A 84 -4.62 8.43 3.15
N SER A 85 -4.30 8.44 4.44
CA SER A 85 -5.21 8.81 5.52
C SER A 85 -5.53 10.31 5.50
N ASN A 86 -6.65 10.70 6.11
CA ASN A 86 -6.94 12.09 6.46
C ASN A 86 -6.35 12.50 7.83
N ARG A 87 -5.63 11.59 8.50
CA ARG A 87 -5.02 11.73 9.83
C ARG A 87 -3.55 11.30 9.80
N SER A 88 -2.80 11.67 10.83
CA SER A 88 -1.42 11.17 11.00
C SER A 88 -1.45 9.65 11.16
N VAL A 89 -0.46 8.98 10.56
CA VAL A 89 -0.33 7.52 10.57
C VAL A 89 0.82 7.11 11.49
N ASP A 90 0.50 6.25 12.45
CA ASP A 90 1.48 5.56 13.29
C ASP A 90 1.98 4.29 12.58
N ARG A 91 3.27 4.00 12.69
CA ARG A 91 3.93 2.89 11.97
C ARG A 91 4.83 2.09 12.89
N GLN A 92 4.77 0.77 12.76
CA GLN A 92 5.59 -0.14 13.56
C GLN A 92 5.75 -1.50 12.90
N TRP A 93 6.75 -2.25 13.37
CA TRP A 93 6.90 -3.67 13.10
C TRP A 93 6.45 -4.47 14.32
N ILE A 94 5.57 -5.45 14.14
CA ILE A 94 5.11 -6.39 15.17
C ILE A 94 5.36 -7.80 14.67
N ASP A 95 6.27 -8.55 15.30
CA ASP A 95 6.59 -9.94 14.95
C ASP A 95 6.85 -10.17 13.44
N GLY A 96 7.54 -9.23 12.78
CA GLY A 96 7.82 -9.30 11.34
C GLY A 96 6.67 -8.85 10.42
N VAL A 97 5.56 -8.38 10.98
CA VAL A 97 4.48 -7.71 10.25
C VAL A 97 4.68 -6.20 10.34
N ALA A 98 4.75 -5.54 9.19
CA ALA A 98 4.74 -4.08 9.16
C ALA A 98 3.30 -3.57 9.17
N VAL A 99 3.03 -2.65 10.09
CA VAL A 99 1.72 -2.08 10.36
C VAL A 99 1.75 -0.57 10.26
N ALA A 100 0.72 -0.01 9.63
CA ALA A 100 0.42 1.41 9.57
C ALA A 100 -1.05 1.65 9.94
N CYS A 101 -1.33 2.54 10.88
CA CYS A 101 -2.70 2.83 11.32
C CYS A 101 -2.94 4.29 11.71
N ASP A 102 -4.20 4.73 11.65
CA ASP A 102 -4.61 6.11 11.93
C ASP A 102 -5.76 6.22 12.96
N GLY A 103 -6.05 5.10 13.65
CA GLY A 103 -7.18 4.91 14.56
C GLY A 103 -8.50 4.48 13.90
N ASN A 104 -8.65 4.61 12.58
CA ASN A 104 -9.84 4.17 11.82
C ASN A 104 -9.52 3.04 10.84
N VAL A 105 -8.35 3.10 10.23
CA VAL A 105 -7.85 2.18 9.21
C VAL A 105 -6.52 1.61 9.67
N LEU A 106 -6.30 0.34 9.37
CA LEU A 106 -5.04 -0.35 9.60
C LEU A 106 -4.66 -1.11 8.34
N ILE A 107 -3.43 -0.92 7.88
CA ILE A 107 -2.78 -1.77 6.88
C ILE A 107 -1.72 -2.59 7.59
N ALA A 108 -1.80 -3.90 7.45
CA ALA A 108 -0.80 -4.85 7.94
C ALA A 108 -0.34 -5.71 6.76
N HIS A 109 0.97 -5.85 6.62
CA HIS A 109 1.55 -6.67 5.56
C HIS A 109 2.78 -7.43 6.03
N VAL A 110 3.01 -8.57 5.39
CA VAL A 110 4.14 -9.46 5.65
C VAL A 110 4.56 -10.08 4.33
N ALA A 111 5.86 -10.15 4.09
CA ALA A 111 6.43 -10.89 2.98
C ALA A 111 6.78 -12.30 3.44
N ILE A 112 6.42 -13.30 2.64
CA ILE A 112 6.98 -14.64 2.76
C ILE A 112 8.23 -14.67 1.89
N GLU A 113 9.36 -14.99 2.52
CA GLU A 113 10.65 -15.17 1.85
C GLU A 113 10.66 -16.46 1.02
N ASP A 114 11.40 -16.47 -0.08
CA ASP A 114 11.44 -17.58 -1.04
C ASP A 114 11.89 -18.89 -0.38
N ASP A 115 12.86 -18.83 0.54
CA ASP A 115 13.32 -20.01 1.28
C ASP A 115 12.20 -20.62 2.15
N ALA A 116 11.41 -19.77 2.82
CA ALA A 116 10.28 -20.22 3.63
C ALA A 116 9.17 -20.80 2.75
N ALA A 117 8.91 -20.21 1.58
CA ALA A 117 7.97 -20.74 0.60
C ALA A 117 8.44 -22.10 0.04
N ALA A 118 9.73 -22.25 -0.25
CA ALA A 118 10.34 -23.48 -0.77
C ALA A 118 10.28 -24.64 0.23
N MET A 119 10.38 -24.35 1.54
CA MET A 119 10.22 -25.36 2.60
C MET A 119 8.77 -25.79 2.84
N GLY A 120 7.78 -25.00 2.40
CA GLY A 120 6.37 -25.35 2.53
C GLY A 120 5.46 -24.12 2.54
N LEU A 121 4.97 -23.73 1.36
CA LEU A 121 4.14 -22.54 1.19
C LEU A 121 2.86 -22.53 2.06
N GLU A 122 2.20 -23.69 2.25
CA GLU A 122 1.00 -23.77 3.09
C GLU A 122 1.29 -23.39 4.55
N ALA A 123 2.35 -23.96 5.12
CA ALA A 123 2.75 -23.69 6.50
C ALA A 123 3.25 -22.25 6.67
N ALA A 124 4.02 -21.75 5.71
CA ALA A 124 4.49 -20.37 5.68
C ALA A 124 3.32 -19.38 5.61
N THR A 125 2.35 -19.64 4.72
CA THR A 125 1.15 -18.82 4.55
C THR A 125 0.29 -18.83 5.81
N ARG A 126 0.03 -20.00 6.41
CA ARG A 126 -0.70 -20.11 7.68
C ARG A 126 -0.03 -19.29 8.78
N SER A 127 1.30 -19.39 8.90
CA SER A 127 2.07 -18.65 9.89
C SER A 127 2.00 -17.14 9.66
N ALA A 128 2.08 -16.69 8.40
CA ALA A 128 1.94 -15.30 8.01
C ALA A 128 0.56 -14.73 8.38
N TYR A 129 -0.54 -15.44 8.06
CA TYR A 129 -1.90 -15.02 8.45
C TYR A 129 -2.07 -14.95 9.97
N GLN A 130 -1.52 -15.92 10.71
CA GLN A 130 -1.56 -15.89 12.17
C GLN A 130 -0.77 -14.71 12.75
N ALA A 131 0.39 -14.37 12.18
CA ALA A 131 1.17 -13.20 12.58
C ALA A 131 0.39 -11.91 12.32
N VAL A 132 -0.21 -11.76 11.13
CA VAL A 132 -1.05 -10.61 10.79
C VAL A 132 -2.22 -10.48 11.75
N ALA A 133 -2.95 -11.57 12.03
CA ALA A 133 -4.08 -11.54 12.97
C ALA A 133 -3.66 -11.08 14.38
N ARG A 134 -2.52 -11.57 14.89
CA ARG A 134 -1.98 -11.11 16.18
C ARG A 134 -1.61 -9.63 16.15
N ALA A 135 -0.97 -9.15 15.08
CA ALA A 135 -0.59 -7.75 14.94
C ALA A 135 -1.80 -6.82 14.89
N VAL A 136 -2.86 -7.21 14.16
CA VAL A 136 -4.13 -6.48 14.08
C VAL A 136 -4.77 -6.34 15.46
N VAL A 137 -4.89 -7.45 16.21
CA VAL A 137 -5.44 -7.45 17.57
C VAL A 137 -4.56 -6.64 18.52
N GLY A 138 -3.23 -6.75 18.41
CA GLY A 138 -2.27 -5.98 19.21
C GLY A 138 -2.38 -4.47 19.01
N CYS A 139 -2.84 -4.02 17.84
CA CYS A 139 -3.11 -2.61 17.55
C CYS A 139 -4.51 -2.15 17.99
N GLY A 140 -5.32 -3.01 18.62
CA GLY A 140 -6.68 -2.67 19.05
C GLY A 140 -7.75 -2.78 17.96
N TYR A 141 -7.40 -3.31 16.78
CA TYR A 141 -8.34 -3.57 15.70
C TYR A 141 -8.91 -4.99 15.83
N ARG A 142 -10.18 -5.17 15.46
CA ARG A 142 -10.81 -6.50 15.47
C ARG A 142 -10.44 -7.23 14.17
N SER A 143 -9.84 -8.40 14.27
CA SER A 143 -9.75 -9.33 13.14
C SER A 143 -11.13 -9.96 12.89
N LEU A 144 -11.57 -10.00 11.63
CA LEU A 144 -12.79 -10.71 11.21
C LEU A 144 -12.62 -12.22 11.35
#